data_AF-A0A150FTT7-F1
#
_entry.id   AF-A0A150FTT7-F1
#
_cell.length_a   1.000
_cell.length_b   1.000
_cell.length_c   1.000
_cell.angle_alpha   90.00
_cell.angle_beta   90.00
_cell.angle_gamma   90.00
#
_symmetry.space_group_name_H-M   'P 1'
#
loop_
_entity.id
_entity.type
_entity.pdbx_description
1 polymer ?
#
loop_
_entity_poly.entity_id
_entity_poly.type
_entity_poly.pdbx_seq_one_letter_code
_entity_poly.pdbx_strand_id
1 'polypeptide(L)'
;MLLGYSRSVCNSRGANPCVAANSICNALSPTSYNCTCDSSFLYDKFTKTCYSDPCFDPSVCGGPTKAVTCNTFNATAYTCTCKAGFYFDSAAKTCKADTVPPVLNVPTGIVVEATASTGADVFYTATAYDLVSGEVATECDPPPGSRFGLTGTGAGTMVICKATDGAGNAVTRSFRVRVGELHGLPTK
;
A
#
# COMPACT_ATOMS: atom_id res chain seq x y z
N MET A 1 9.28 -49.56 -48.48
CA MET A 1 10.64 -49.50 -47.91
C MET A 1 10.94 -48.04 -47.62
N LEU A 2 11.32 -47.74 -46.37
CA LEU A 2 11.66 -46.43 -45.78
C LEU A 2 10.52 -45.42 -45.60
N LEU A 3 10.03 -45.39 -44.36
CA LEU A 3 9.12 -44.44 -43.75
C LEU A 3 9.62 -43.01 -44.00
N GLY A 4 8.83 -42.19 -44.70
CA GLY A 4 9.09 -40.75 -44.81
C GLY A 4 8.98 -40.12 -43.43
N TYR A 5 10.12 -39.94 -42.76
CA TYR A 5 10.20 -39.10 -41.57
C TYR A 5 9.80 -37.69 -41.99
N SER A 6 8.54 -37.32 -41.76
CA SER A 6 8.10 -35.93 -41.87
C SER A 6 9.00 -35.09 -40.98
N ARG A 7 9.91 -34.32 -41.58
CA ARG A 7 10.77 -33.42 -40.81
C ARG A 7 9.86 -32.47 -40.04
N SER A 8 10.00 -32.47 -38.72
CA SER A 8 9.27 -31.55 -37.85
C SER A 8 9.37 -30.13 -38.39
N VAL A 9 8.25 -29.41 -38.40
CA VAL A 9 8.19 -28.02 -38.89
C VAL A 9 9.21 -27.12 -38.17
N CYS A 10 9.50 -27.39 -36.89
CA CYS A 10 10.50 -26.68 -36.09
C CYS A 10 11.97 -26.95 -36.49
N ASN A 11 12.22 -27.97 -37.32
CA ASN A 11 13.56 -28.35 -37.82
C ASN A 11 13.59 -28.41 -39.35
N SER A 12 12.67 -27.72 -40.01
CA SER A 12 12.61 -27.64 -41.46
C SER A 12 13.55 -26.52 -41.95
N ARG A 13 14.59 -26.90 -42.70
CA ARG A 13 15.56 -25.98 -43.36
C ARG A 13 16.50 -25.17 -42.44
N GLY A 14 16.69 -25.57 -41.19
CA GLY A 14 17.73 -24.99 -40.30
C GLY A 14 17.42 -23.59 -39.75
N ALA A 15 16.21 -23.07 -39.97
CA ALA A 15 15.74 -21.81 -39.38
C ALA A 15 14.58 -22.10 -38.43
N ASN A 16 14.67 -21.60 -37.19
CA ASN A 16 13.56 -21.64 -36.25
C ASN A 16 12.41 -20.77 -36.81
N PRO A 17 11.23 -21.34 -37.11
CA PRO A 17 10.11 -20.59 -37.70
C PRO A 17 9.55 -19.52 -36.77
N CYS A 18 9.95 -19.52 -35.48
CA CYS A 18 9.57 -18.52 -34.50
C CYS A 18 10.30 -17.18 -34.62
N VAL A 19 11.31 -17.06 -35.52
CA VAL A 19 12.01 -15.84 -36.01
C VAL A 19 12.50 -14.80 -34.99
N ALA A 20 12.19 -14.95 -33.71
CA ALA A 20 12.57 -14.06 -32.62
C ALA A 20 13.73 -14.64 -31.81
N ALA A 21 14.65 -13.78 -31.39
CA ALA A 21 15.62 -14.14 -30.35
C ALA A 21 14.89 -14.63 -29.09
N ASN A 22 15.43 -15.65 -28.42
CA ASN A 22 14.87 -16.25 -27.19
C ASN A 22 13.49 -16.92 -27.37
N SER A 23 13.12 -17.27 -28.61
CA SER A 23 11.91 -18.03 -28.92
C SER A 23 12.19 -19.53 -29.07
N ILE A 24 11.29 -20.34 -28.52
CA ILE A 24 11.30 -21.80 -28.57
C ILE A 24 10.15 -22.25 -29.49
N CYS A 25 10.46 -23.07 -30.49
CA CYS A 25 9.46 -23.69 -31.35
C CYS A 25 9.00 -25.03 -30.77
N ASN A 26 7.72 -25.17 -30.50
CA ASN A 26 7.12 -26.44 -30.07
C ASN A 26 6.27 -27.02 -31.20
N ALA A 27 6.72 -28.12 -31.78
CA ALA A 27 6.00 -28.80 -32.85
C ALA A 27 4.75 -29.50 -32.30
N LEU A 28 3.59 -29.20 -32.88
CA LEU A 28 2.30 -29.82 -32.53
C LEU A 28 1.93 -30.94 -33.50
N SER A 29 2.36 -30.82 -34.76
CA SER A 29 2.20 -31.84 -35.79
C SER A 29 3.32 -31.68 -36.85
N PRO A 30 3.39 -32.56 -37.86
CA PRO A 30 4.32 -32.38 -38.98
C PRO A 30 4.17 -31.05 -39.73
N THR A 31 3.01 -30.39 -39.64
CA THR A 31 2.69 -29.14 -40.33
C THR A 31 2.27 -28.00 -39.40
N SER A 32 2.23 -28.24 -38.08
CA SER A 32 1.74 -27.28 -37.08
C SER A 32 2.72 -27.11 -35.92
N TYR A 33 2.82 -25.89 -35.41
CA TYR A 33 3.72 -25.52 -34.32
C TYR A 33 3.15 -24.34 -33.52
N ASN A 34 3.64 -24.15 -32.30
CA ASN A 34 3.51 -22.91 -31.56
C ASN A 34 4.89 -22.35 -31.21
N CYS A 35 4.93 -21.07 -30.86
CA CYS A 35 6.13 -20.40 -30.39
C CYS A 35 5.91 -19.98 -28.94
N THR A 36 6.84 -20.34 -28.07
CA THR A 36 6.94 -19.83 -26.71
C THR A 36 8.22 -19.03 -26.56
N CYS A 37 8.37 -18.29 -25.47
CA CYS A 37 9.63 -17.63 -25.14
C CYS A 37 10.30 -18.30 -23.95
N ASP A 38 11.58 -18.01 -23.75
CA ASP A 38 12.28 -18.30 -22.50
C ASP A 38 11.52 -17.70 -21.30
N SER A 39 11.75 -18.25 -20.10
CA SER A 39 10.96 -17.95 -18.89
C SER A 39 10.97 -16.48 -18.43
N SER A 40 11.90 -15.67 -18.94
CA SER A 40 11.99 -14.22 -18.69
C SER A 40 11.39 -13.35 -19.79
N PHE A 41 10.66 -13.95 -20.73
CA PHE A 41 10.13 -13.28 -21.91
C PHE A 41 8.65 -13.63 -22.16
N LEU A 42 7.92 -12.67 -22.69
CA LEU A 42 6.53 -12.79 -23.10
C LEU A 42 6.44 -12.84 -24.63
N TYR A 43 5.67 -13.79 -25.15
CA TYR A 43 5.46 -13.93 -26.59
C TYR A 43 4.35 -13.01 -27.08
N ASP A 44 4.70 -12.06 -27.96
CA ASP A 44 3.72 -11.23 -28.67
C ASP A 44 3.29 -11.93 -29.95
N LYS A 45 2.02 -12.35 -29.98
CA LYS A 45 1.43 -13.05 -31.12
C LYS A 45 1.23 -12.18 -32.36
N PHE A 46 1.17 -10.86 -32.23
CA PHE A 46 0.98 -9.89 -33.30
C PHE A 46 2.31 -9.58 -33.99
N THR A 47 3.34 -9.25 -33.22
CA THR A 47 4.68 -8.95 -33.76
C THR A 47 5.55 -10.18 -33.95
N LYS A 48 5.14 -11.35 -33.43
CA LYS A 48 5.90 -12.61 -33.46
C LYS A 48 7.26 -12.48 -32.79
N THR A 49 7.32 -11.76 -31.67
CA THR A 49 8.56 -11.47 -30.94
C THR A 49 8.46 -11.81 -29.46
N CYS A 50 9.59 -12.18 -28.87
CA CYS A 50 9.75 -12.35 -27.43
C CYS A 50 10.26 -11.04 -26.83
N TYR A 51 9.48 -10.44 -25.94
CA TYR A 51 9.89 -9.25 -25.20
C TYR A 51 10.22 -9.60 -23.75
N SER A 52 11.20 -8.92 -23.16
CA SER A 52 11.52 -9.08 -21.74
C SER A 52 10.26 -8.87 -20.91
N ASP A 53 9.95 -9.82 -20.04
CA ASP A 53 8.85 -9.75 -19.09
C ASP A 53 9.21 -8.75 -17.98
N PRO A 54 8.53 -7.60 -17.86
CA PRO A 54 8.81 -6.63 -16.79
C PRO A 54 8.54 -7.16 -15.38
N CYS A 55 7.69 -8.19 -15.23
CA CYS A 55 7.42 -8.83 -13.95
C CYS A 55 8.40 -9.94 -13.60
N PHE A 56 9.27 -10.34 -14.53
CA PHE A 56 10.35 -11.27 -14.26
C PHE A 56 11.47 -10.62 -13.44
N ASP A 57 12.18 -11.41 -12.64
CA ASP A 57 13.12 -10.95 -11.62
C ASP A 57 14.34 -10.19 -12.19
N PRO A 58 14.64 -8.96 -11.74
CA PRO A 58 13.89 -8.16 -10.76
C PRO A 58 12.64 -7.53 -11.38
N SER A 59 11.48 -7.87 -10.79
CA SER A 59 10.19 -7.30 -11.20
C SER A 59 10.24 -5.77 -11.08
N VAL A 60 9.78 -5.08 -12.13
CA VAL A 60 9.63 -3.62 -12.15
C VAL A 60 8.79 -3.09 -10.99
N CYS A 61 7.90 -3.89 -10.41
CA CYS A 61 7.13 -3.52 -9.22
C CYS A 61 7.96 -3.53 -7.92
N GLY A 62 9.26 -3.85 -7.99
CA GLY A 62 10.15 -3.91 -6.82
C GLY A 62 10.20 -5.29 -6.15
N GLY A 63 9.79 -6.33 -6.86
CA GLY A 63 9.84 -7.72 -6.39
C GLY A 63 8.85 -8.05 -5.26
N PRO A 64 8.98 -9.25 -4.67
CA PRO A 64 8.04 -9.74 -3.67
C PRO A 64 8.15 -9.01 -2.33
N THR A 65 9.15 -8.16 -2.11
CA THR A 65 9.27 -7.35 -0.89
C THR A 65 8.36 -6.13 -0.91
N LYS A 66 8.08 -5.56 -2.09
CA LYS A 66 7.28 -4.33 -2.26
C LYS A 66 5.92 -4.56 -2.91
N ALA A 67 5.80 -5.58 -3.76
CA ALA A 67 4.58 -5.89 -4.50
C ALA A 67 3.94 -7.20 -4.03
N VAL A 68 2.61 -7.23 -4.04
CA VAL A 68 1.80 -8.45 -3.89
C VAL A 68 1.69 -9.16 -5.22
N THR A 69 1.37 -8.41 -6.28
CA THR A 69 1.27 -8.95 -7.64
C THR A 69 1.90 -8.01 -8.66
N CYS A 70 2.40 -8.60 -9.73
CA CYS A 70 2.84 -7.93 -10.94
C CYS A 70 2.18 -8.67 -12.11
N ASN A 71 1.34 -7.98 -12.87
CA ASN A 71 0.67 -8.56 -14.03
C ASN A 71 1.11 -7.81 -15.28
N THR A 72 1.73 -8.53 -16.21
CA THR A 72 2.15 -7.98 -17.52
C THR A 72 1.06 -8.09 -18.57
N PHE A 73 0.88 -7.04 -19.36
CA PHE A 73 0.10 -7.10 -20.59
C PHE A 73 1.02 -7.18 -21.82
N ASN A 74 2.13 -6.45 -21.80
CA ASN A 74 3.21 -6.50 -22.81
C ASN A 74 4.52 -5.91 -22.22
N ALA A 75 5.51 -5.70 -23.08
CA ALA A 75 6.83 -5.16 -22.71
C ALA A 75 6.82 -3.81 -21.98
N THR A 76 5.78 -2.99 -22.17
CA THR A 76 5.70 -1.61 -21.66
C THR A 76 4.47 -1.31 -20.81
N ALA A 77 3.49 -2.22 -20.82
CA ALA A 77 2.24 -2.11 -20.09
C ALA A 77 2.09 -3.26 -19.08
N TYR A 78 1.95 -2.89 -17.81
CA TYR A 78 1.81 -3.80 -16.68
C TYR A 78 1.06 -3.11 -15.54
N THR A 79 0.57 -3.90 -14.58
CA THR A 79 -0.01 -3.41 -13.32
C THR A 79 0.74 -3.99 -12.13
N CYS A 80 0.98 -3.14 -11.13
CA CYS A 80 1.51 -3.54 -9.83
C CYS A 80 0.42 -3.41 -8.77
N THR A 81 0.24 -4.42 -7.94
CA THR A 81 -0.49 -4.28 -6.68
C THR A 81 0.55 -4.23 -5.56
N CYS A 82 0.67 -3.08 -4.90
CA CYS A 82 1.67 -2.87 -3.85
C CYS A 82 1.23 -3.49 -2.52
N LYS A 83 2.21 -3.84 -1.69
CA LYS A 83 1.97 -4.30 -0.32
C LYS A 83 1.50 -3.15 0.56
N ALA A 84 0.87 -3.47 1.70
CA ALA A 84 0.58 -2.48 2.73
C ALA A 84 1.85 -1.71 3.11
N GLY A 85 1.72 -0.39 3.26
CA GLY A 85 2.85 0.52 3.47
C GLY A 85 3.64 0.88 2.20
N PHE A 86 3.16 0.48 1.02
CA PHE A 86 3.70 0.89 -0.27
C PHE A 86 2.58 1.42 -1.17
N TYR A 87 2.90 2.39 -2.03
CA TYR A 87 2.01 2.90 -3.06
C TYR A 87 2.62 2.74 -4.45
N PHE A 88 1.78 2.72 -5.48
CA PHE A 88 2.24 2.68 -6.86
C PHE A 88 2.63 4.09 -7.31
N ASP A 89 3.92 4.29 -7.57
CA ASP A 89 4.43 5.52 -8.15
C ASP A 89 4.30 5.42 -9.68
N SER A 90 3.42 6.23 -10.26
CA SER A 90 3.15 6.18 -11.70
C SER A 90 4.28 6.73 -12.57
N ALA A 91 5.15 7.59 -12.01
CA ALA A 91 6.30 8.15 -12.72
C ALA A 91 7.46 7.15 -12.74
N ALA A 92 7.76 6.55 -11.60
CA ALA A 92 8.77 5.49 -11.48
C ALA A 92 8.26 4.11 -11.94
N LYS A 93 6.94 3.97 -12.14
CA LYS A 93 6.22 2.75 -12.49
C LYS A 93 6.60 1.55 -11.61
N THR A 94 6.72 1.78 -10.30
CA THR A 94 7.14 0.79 -9.32
C THR A 94 6.45 1.01 -7.96
N CYS A 95 6.45 0.00 -7.10
CA CYS A 95 5.99 0.19 -5.73
C CYS A 95 7.05 0.90 -4.90
N LYS A 96 6.65 2.00 -4.27
CA LYS A 96 7.49 2.84 -3.43
C LYS A 96 7.00 2.80 -1.99
N ALA A 97 7.93 2.76 -1.05
CA ALA A 97 7.60 2.77 0.36
C ALA A 97 6.91 4.09 0.69
N ASP A 98 5.85 4.00 1.47
CA ASP A 98 5.25 5.15 2.12
C ASP A 98 6.11 5.56 3.31
N THR A 99 6.38 6.86 3.42
CA THR A 99 7.26 7.46 4.43
C THR A 99 6.62 8.67 5.09
N VAL A 100 5.33 8.91 4.85
CA VAL A 100 4.63 10.10 5.34
C VAL A 100 3.73 9.67 6.51
N PRO A 101 3.90 10.25 7.71
CA PRO A 101 2.99 9.97 8.82
C PRO A 101 1.54 10.39 8.54
N PRO A 102 0.56 9.73 9.19
CA PRO A 102 -0.82 10.16 9.10
C PRO A 102 -1.02 11.57 9.64
N VAL A 103 -2.02 12.27 9.12
CA VAL A 103 -2.51 13.52 9.70
C VAL A 103 -3.40 13.17 10.89
N LEU A 104 -2.99 13.56 12.09
CA LEU A 104 -3.74 13.37 13.33
C LEU A 104 -4.46 14.65 13.76
N ASN A 105 -5.78 14.58 13.88
CA ASN A 105 -6.65 15.64 14.35
C ASN A 105 -7.09 15.33 15.78
N VAL A 106 -6.75 16.22 16.69
CA VAL A 106 -7.18 16.20 18.10
C VAL A 106 -7.82 17.55 18.44
N PRO A 107 -8.63 17.63 19.51
CA PRO A 107 -9.12 18.90 20.03
C PRO A 107 -7.96 19.87 20.29
N THR A 108 -8.20 21.18 20.21
CA THR A 108 -7.22 22.18 20.63
C THR A 108 -7.08 22.23 22.16
N GLY A 109 -8.15 21.87 22.86
CA GLY A 109 -8.27 21.81 24.32
C GLY A 109 -9.74 21.67 24.70
N ILE A 110 -10.00 21.19 25.91
CA ILE A 110 -11.35 21.00 26.44
C ILE A 110 -11.42 21.64 27.81
N VAL A 111 -12.50 22.39 28.06
CA VAL A 111 -12.84 22.93 29.38
C VAL A 111 -14.26 22.48 29.69
N VAL A 112 -14.44 21.79 30.80
CA VAL A 112 -15.74 21.28 31.25
C VAL A 112 -15.98 21.59 32.73
N GLU A 113 -17.26 21.64 33.11
CA GLU A 113 -17.67 21.65 34.50
C GLU A 113 -17.47 20.32 35.18
N ALA A 114 -17.03 20.37 36.44
CA ALA A 114 -17.08 19.22 37.33
C ALA A 114 -18.53 18.78 37.56
N THR A 115 -18.81 17.49 37.38
CA THR A 115 -20.12 16.89 37.68
C THR A 115 -20.17 16.24 39.06
N ALA A 116 -19.00 16.02 39.69
CA ALA A 116 -18.87 15.70 41.11
C ALA A 116 -17.53 16.21 41.65
N SER A 117 -17.32 16.09 42.96
CA SER A 117 -16.07 16.49 43.64
C SER A 117 -14.82 15.77 43.12
N THR A 118 -14.98 14.64 42.41
CA THR A 118 -13.88 13.90 41.75
C THR A 118 -13.64 14.32 40.30
N GLY A 119 -14.33 15.36 39.79
CA GLY A 119 -14.15 15.90 38.44
C GLY A 119 -15.31 15.59 37.49
N ALA A 120 -15.02 15.33 36.20
CA ALA A 120 -16.02 15.06 35.16
C ALA A 120 -15.54 14.01 34.16
N ASP A 121 -16.48 13.24 33.62
CA ASP A 121 -16.22 12.32 32.50
C ASP A 121 -16.20 13.12 31.19
N VAL A 122 -15.13 12.99 30.41
CA VAL A 122 -14.90 13.81 29.22
C VAL A 122 -14.86 12.96 27.97
N PHE A 123 -15.85 13.15 27.11
CA PHE A 123 -15.90 12.57 25.78
C PHE A 123 -15.27 13.51 24.77
N TYR A 124 -14.45 12.97 23.88
CA TYR A 124 -13.80 13.73 22.82
C TYR A 124 -13.53 12.82 21.62
N THR A 125 -13.24 13.43 20.48
CA THR A 125 -12.96 12.71 19.23
C THR A 125 -11.53 13.01 18.78
N ALA A 126 -10.78 11.96 18.49
CA ALA A 126 -9.53 12.03 17.74
C ALA A 126 -9.71 11.23 16.45
N THR A 127 -9.17 11.73 15.35
CA THR A 127 -9.23 11.06 14.03
C THR A 127 -7.87 11.15 13.36
N ALA A 128 -7.51 10.13 12.58
CA ALA A 128 -6.31 10.16 11.78
C ALA A 128 -6.58 9.64 10.36
N TYR A 129 -5.92 10.25 9.39
CA TYR A 129 -6.01 9.86 7.99
C TYR A 129 -4.63 9.92 7.33
N ASP A 130 -4.32 8.91 6.53
CA ASP A 130 -3.13 8.84 5.69
C ASP A 130 -3.53 8.62 4.22
N LEU A 131 -2.75 9.18 3.30
CA LEU A 131 -3.06 9.11 1.87
C LEU A 131 -2.94 7.70 1.29
N VAL A 132 -2.07 6.86 1.86
CA VAL A 132 -1.83 5.48 1.38
C VAL A 132 -2.67 4.47 2.17
N SER A 133 -2.76 4.65 3.49
CA SER A 133 -3.44 3.73 4.40
C SER A 133 -4.93 4.05 4.59
N GLY A 134 -5.39 5.25 4.24
CA GLY A 134 -6.76 5.70 4.46
C GLY A 134 -7.01 6.09 5.91
N GLU A 135 -8.16 5.69 6.48
CA GLU A 135 -8.47 5.94 7.89
C GLU A 135 -7.54 5.13 8.80
N VAL A 136 -6.92 5.80 9.78
CA VAL A 136 -5.96 5.21 10.70
C VAL A 136 -6.50 5.29 12.12
N ALA A 137 -6.39 4.19 12.86
CA ALA A 137 -6.82 4.13 14.26
C ALA A 137 -6.01 5.10 15.13
N THR A 138 -6.69 5.77 16.06
CA THR A 138 -6.08 6.66 17.05
C THR A 138 -6.14 6.05 18.45
N GLU A 139 -5.03 6.08 19.15
CA GLU A 139 -4.92 5.67 20.55
C GLU A 139 -4.64 6.89 21.41
N CYS A 140 -5.49 7.18 22.39
CA CYS A 140 -5.32 8.33 23.28
C CYS A 140 -5.31 7.89 24.75
N ASP A 141 -4.46 8.54 25.53
CA ASP A 141 -4.36 8.35 26.98
C ASP A 141 -4.45 9.70 27.71
N PRO A 142 -5.41 9.90 28.62
CA PRO A 142 -6.56 9.01 28.92
C PRO A 142 -7.55 8.88 27.75
N PRO A 143 -8.18 7.72 27.49
CA PRO A 143 -9.08 7.51 26.35
C PRO A 143 -10.38 8.34 26.43
N PRO A 144 -11.12 8.52 25.32
CA PRO A 144 -12.41 9.19 25.32
C PRO A 144 -13.38 8.61 26.34
N GLY A 145 -14.05 9.47 27.12
CA GLY A 145 -14.97 9.06 28.18
C GLY A 145 -14.30 8.82 29.54
N SER A 146 -12.99 9.01 29.65
CA SER A 146 -12.29 8.92 30.93
C SER A 146 -12.74 9.99 31.93
N ARG A 147 -12.62 9.68 33.22
CA ARG A 147 -12.76 10.65 34.30
C ARG A 147 -11.53 11.54 34.40
N PHE A 148 -11.73 12.85 34.29
CA PHE A 148 -10.71 13.85 34.54
C PHE A 148 -10.98 14.54 35.87
N GLY A 149 -9.97 14.56 36.76
CA GLY A 149 -10.07 15.23 38.05
C GLY A 149 -10.13 16.75 37.94
N LEU A 150 -10.60 17.41 39.00
CA LEU A 150 -10.54 18.87 39.13
C LEU A 150 -9.12 19.39 38.92
N THR A 151 -8.99 20.42 38.09
CA THR A 151 -7.74 21.10 37.77
C THR A 151 -7.84 22.55 38.21
N GLY A 152 -6.82 23.05 38.94
CA GLY A 152 -6.77 24.46 39.33
C GLY A 152 -6.63 25.41 38.13
N THR A 153 -6.86 26.70 38.36
CA THR A 153 -6.72 27.76 37.33
C THR A 153 -5.35 27.69 36.65
N GLY A 154 -5.34 27.42 35.35
CA GLY A 154 -4.12 27.32 34.54
C GLY A 154 -3.56 25.91 34.38
N ALA A 155 -3.89 24.97 35.28
CA ALA A 155 -3.54 23.55 35.15
C ALA A 155 -4.51 22.83 34.21
N GLY A 156 -4.14 21.63 33.74
CA GLY A 156 -4.96 20.78 32.88
C GLY A 156 -4.30 19.42 32.72
N THR A 157 -5.09 18.35 32.66
CA THR A 157 -4.58 17.01 32.38
C THR A 157 -4.23 16.92 30.90
N MET A 158 -3.03 16.43 30.60
CA MET A 158 -2.62 16.23 29.21
C MET A 158 -3.21 14.92 28.70
N VAL A 159 -3.89 14.99 27.56
CA VAL A 159 -4.24 13.82 26.76
C VAL A 159 -3.20 13.70 25.66
N ILE A 160 -2.59 12.53 25.52
CA ILE A 160 -1.63 12.23 24.46
C ILE A 160 -2.27 11.22 23.52
N CYS A 161 -2.37 11.58 22.25
CA CYS A 161 -2.88 10.72 21.19
C CYS A 161 -1.77 10.35 20.21
N LYS A 162 -1.78 9.10 19.76
CA LYS A 162 -0.89 8.54 18.74
C LYS A 162 -1.70 7.89 17.62
N ALA A 163 -1.21 8.01 16.40
CA ALA A 163 -1.66 7.24 15.25
C ALA A 163 -0.45 6.67 14.50
N THR A 164 -0.56 5.43 14.01
CA THR A 164 0.49 4.75 13.24
C THR A 164 -0.15 4.12 12.01
N ASP A 165 0.36 4.44 10.82
CA ASP A 165 -0.19 3.95 9.55
C ASP A 165 0.30 2.51 9.20
N GLY A 166 -0.13 2.00 8.04
CA GLY A 166 0.24 0.67 7.57
C GLY A 166 1.72 0.51 7.16
N ALA A 167 2.45 1.62 6.96
CA ALA A 167 3.89 1.64 6.70
C ALA A 167 4.72 1.72 7.99
N GLY A 168 4.08 1.96 9.14
CA GLY A 168 4.74 2.17 10.42
C GLY A 168 5.15 3.63 10.67
N ASN A 169 4.74 4.58 9.83
CA ASN A 169 4.95 5.99 10.12
C ASN A 169 3.98 6.41 11.23
N ALA A 170 4.48 7.21 12.18
CA ALA A 170 3.72 7.57 13.37
C ALA A 170 3.70 9.07 13.61
N VAL A 171 2.60 9.53 14.19
CA VAL A 171 2.42 10.91 14.67
C VAL A 171 1.89 10.88 16.10
N THR A 172 2.31 11.86 16.90
CA THR A 172 1.80 12.08 18.25
C THR A 172 1.36 13.53 18.39
N ARG A 173 0.19 13.75 18.97
CA ARG A 173 -0.33 15.07 19.32
C ARG A 173 -0.93 15.03 20.71
N SER A 174 -1.00 16.18 21.35
CA SER A 174 -1.58 16.30 22.67
C SER A 174 -2.47 17.52 22.77
N PHE A 175 -3.41 17.44 23.70
CA PHE A 175 -4.28 18.55 24.07
C PHE A 175 -4.56 18.51 25.58
N ARG A 176 -5.01 19.63 26.12
CA ARG A 176 -5.30 19.75 27.55
C ARG A 176 -6.79 19.65 27.82
N VAL A 177 -7.14 18.90 28.86
CA VAL A 177 -8.47 18.87 29.45
C VAL A 177 -8.42 19.60 30.79
N ARG A 178 -9.30 20.57 30.98
CA ARG A 178 -9.51 21.28 32.24
C ARG A 178 -10.89 20.96 32.78
N VAL A 179 -10.93 20.56 34.03
CA VAL A 179 -12.17 20.37 34.78
C VAL A 179 -12.15 21.36 35.93
N GLY A 180 -13.08 22.29 35.96
CA GLY A 180 -13.15 23.32 37.00
C GLY A 180 -14.57 23.54 37.49
N GLU A 181 -14.71 24.53 38.36
CA GLU A 181 -16.01 25.11 38.69
C GLU A 181 -16.16 26.44 37.92
N LEU A 182 -16.94 26.45 36.84
CA LEU A 182 -17.38 27.62 36.08
C LEU A 182 -18.54 28.34 36.80
N HIS A 183 -19.10 27.76 37.86
CA HIS A 183 -20.07 28.42 38.76
C HIS A 183 -19.47 29.59 39.59
N GLY A 184 -18.18 29.92 39.43
CA GLY A 184 -17.53 31.10 40.01
C GLY A 184 -17.43 32.33 39.08
N LEU A 185 -17.97 32.30 37.86
CA LEU A 185 -18.14 33.54 37.09
C LEU A 185 -19.09 34.45 37.88
N PRO A 186 -18.72 35.70 38.22
CA PRO A 186 -19.62 36.59 38.92
C PRO A 186 -20.85 36.81 38.03
N THR A 187 -22.00 36.33 38.48
CA THR A 187 -23.28 36.77 37.95
C THR A 187 -23.35 38.27 38.22
N LYS A 188 -23.27 39.06 37.14
CA LYS A 188 -23.37 40.50 37.17
C LYS A 188 -24.73 40.94 37.74
#